data_AF-A0AAV7KZ03-F1
#
_entry.id   AF-A0AAV7KZ03-F1
#
_cell.length_a   1.000
_cell.length_b   1.000
_cell.length_c   1.000
_cell.angle_alpha   90.00
_cell.angle_beta   90.00
_cell.angle_gamma   90.00
#
_symmetry.space_group_name_H-M   'P 1'
#
loop_
_entity.id
_entity.type
_entity.pdbx_description
1 polymer ?
#
loop_
_entity_poly.entity_id
_entity_poly.type
_entity_poly.pdbx_seq_one_letter_code
_entity_poly.pdbx_strand_id
1 'polypeptide(L)'
;MFDTLTEDQKALWRRVTTVEEQQIDLQMKQEDLENRNWRNICIRGVPGGMESTDIMTFTADLLHAISGDADASPLALDGAYQVALAQRCCDSTPDILTRVHFTEKKAILQAFRKNAD
;
A
#
# COMPACT_ATOMS: atom_id res chain seq x y z
N MET A 1 -43.37 -15.98 2.60
CA MET A 1 -42.37 -17.03 2.33
C MET A 1 -41.47 -17.34 3.53
N PHE A 2 -41.28 -16.44 4.50
CA PHE A 2 -40.53 -16.70 5.75
C PHE A 2 -41.40 -17.32 6.86
N ASP A 3 -42.70 -17.44 6.62
CA ASP A 3 -43.76 -17.73 7.59
C ASP A 3 -43.78 -19.20 8.05
N THR A 4 -43.09 -20.08 7.31
CA THR A 4 -42.94 -21.51 7.58
C THR A 4 -41.66 -21.86 8.35
N LEU A 5 -40.81 -20.88 8.68
CA LEU A 5 -39.58 -21.10 9.46
C LEU A 5 -39.89 -21.17 10.96
N THR A 6 -39.14 -21.99 11.70
CA THR A 6 -39.16 -21.99 13.17
C THR A 6 -38.52 -20.71 13.73
N GLU A 7 -38.80 -20.36 14.99
CA GLU A 7 -38.15 -19.19 15.60
C GLU A 7 -36.63 -19.35 15.70
N ASP A 8 -36.12 -20.58 15.91
CA ASP A 8 -34.67 -20.85 15.87
C ASP A 8 -34.08 -20.59 14.48
N GLN A 9 -34.79 -20.97 13.40
CA GLN A 9 -34.38 -20.68 12.03
C GLN A 9 -34.41 -19.18 11.73
N LYS A 10 -35.42 -18.44 12.21
CA LYS A 10 -35.48 -16.97 12.09
C LYS A 10 -34.37 -16.29 12.90
N ALA A 11 -34.06 -16.78 14.09
CA ALA A 11 -32.97 -16.27 14.93
C ALA A 11 -31.60 -16.56 14.31
N LEU A 12 -31.40 -17.74 13.73
CA LEU A 12 -30.20 -18.09 12.97
C LEU A 12 -30.05 -17.20 11.73
N TRP A 13 -31.13 -17.00 10.96
CA TRP A 13 -31.10 -16.18 9.75
C TRP A 13 -30.72 -14.73 10.04
N ARG A 14 -31.35 -14.11 11.07
CA ARG A 14 -30.96 -12.76 11.55
C ARG A 14 -29.47 -12.69 11.92
N ARG A 15 -28.94 -13.70 12.61
CA ARG A 15 -27.51 -13.75 13.01
C ARG A 15 -26.58 -13.90 11.80
N VAL A 16 -26.97 -14.65 10.77
CA VAL A 16 -26.21 -14.76 9.52
C VAL A 16 -26.18 -13.40 8.82
N THR A 17 -27.33 -12.77 8.60
CA THR A 17 -27.41 -11.44 7.96
C THR A 17 -26.57 -10.39 8.67
N THR A 18 -26.62 -10.31 10.01
CA THR A 18 -25.77 -9.37 10.77
C THR A 18 -24.27 -9.67 10.65
N VAL A 19 -23.86 -10.93 10.47
CA VAL A 19 -22.45 -11.28 10.23
C VAL A 19 -22.04 -10.93 8.79
N GLU A 20 -22.91 -11.16 7.81
CA GLU A 20 -22.68 -10.76 6.41
C GLU A 20 -22.58 -9.22 6.28
N GLU A 21 -23.49 -8.48 6.92
CA GLU A 21 -23.43 -7.01 7.04
C GLU A 21 -22.11 -6.55 7.66
N GLN A 22 -21.71 -7.11 8.80
CA GLN A 22 -20.43 -6.79 9.46
C GLN A 22 -19.20 -7.15 8.61
N GLN A 23 -19.26 -8.25 7.83
CA GLN A 23 -18.18 -8.63 6.93
C GLN A 23 -18.03 -7.66 5.76
N ILE A 24 -19.14 -7.21 5.15
CA ILE A 24 -19.12 -6.17 4.11
C ILE A 24 -18.58 -4.86 4.69
N ASP A 25 -19.05 -4.48 5.87
CA ASP A 25 -18.65 -3.25 6.56
C ASP A 25 -17.15 -3.26 6.94
N LEU A 26 -16.59 -4.43 7.24
CA LEU A 26 -15.14 -4.63 7.45
C LEU A 26 -14.34 -4.65 6.15
N GLN A 27 -14.85 -5.29 5.08
CA GLN A 27 -14.20 -5.28 3.77
C GLN A 27 -14.13 -3.87 3.19
N MET A 28 -15.22 -3.09 3.26
CA MET A 28 -15.23 -1.69 2.86
C MET A 28 -14.24 -0.86 3.69
N LYS A 29 -14.15 -1.06 5.02
CA LYS A 29 -13.16 -0.36 5.87
C LYS A 29 -11.72 -0.79 5.57
N GLN A 30 -11.47 -2.04 5.20
CA GLN A 30 -10.15 -2.49 4.76
C GLN A 30 -9.79 -1.84 3.42
N GLU A 31 -10.67 -1.89 2.43
CA GLU A 31 -10.49 -1.22 1.15
C GLU A 31 -10.25 0.29 1.35
N ASP A 32 -11.01 0.94 2.24
CA ASP A 32 -10.86 2.36 2.54
C ASP A 32 -9.54 2.68 3.29
N LEU A 33 -8.99 1.73 4.06
CA LEU A 33 -7.67 1.86 4.70
C LEU A 33 -6.52 1.61 3.71
N GLU A 34 -6.65 0.64 2.79
CA GLU A 34 -5.71 0.44 1.68
C GLU A 34 -5.75 1.66 0.73
N ASN A 35 -6.94 2.17 0.44
CA ASN A 35 -7.23 3.45 -0.22
C ASN A 35 -6.99 4.70 0.68
N ARG A 36 -6.28 4.54 1.81
CA ARG A 36 -5.59 5.63 2.54
C ARG A 36 -4.08 5.37 2.63
N ASN A 37 -3.66 4.11 2.55
CA ASN A 37 -2.26 3.68 2.50
C ASN A 37 -1.62 3.89 1.12
N TRP A 38 -2.34 4.44 0.13
CA TRP A 38 -1.79 4.78 -1.18
C TRP A 38 -0.64 5.80 -1.13
N ARG A 39 -0.30 6.42 0.01
CA ARG A 39 0.96 7.19 0.16
C ARG A 39 2.23 6.36 -0.13
N ASN A 40 2.16 5.04 -0.08
CA ASN A 40 3.35 4.19 -0.21
C ASN A 40 3.69 3.88 -1.68
N ILE A 41 4.96 3.94 -2.04
CA ILE A 41 5.57 3.47 -3.29
C ILE A 41 6.38 2.21 -2.97
N CYS A 42 6.25 1.17 -3.79
CA CYS A 42 7.04 -0.05 -3.68
C CYS A 42 8.16 -0.01 -4.73
N ILE A 43 9.40 -0.05 -4.28
CA ILE A 43 10.62 -0.04 -5.10
C ILE A 43 11.22 -1.45 -5.02
N ARG A 44 11.42 -2.08 -6.18
CA ARG A 44 11.87 -3.49 -6.28
C ARG A 44 13.30 -3.61 -6.75
N GLY A 45 13.94 -4.73 -6.42
CA GLY A 45 15.27 -5.05 -6.96
C GLY A 45 16.44 -4.37 -6.26
N VAL A 46 16.21 -3.73 -5.12
CA VAL A 46 17.26 -3.02 -4.36
C VAL A 46 18.15 -4.03 -3.64
N PRO A 47 19.49 -3.96 -3.72
CA PRO A 47 20.35 -4.87 -2.96
C PRO A 47 20.12 -4.73 -1.45
N GLY A 48 20.03 -5.88 -0.76
CA GLY A 48 19.84 -5.93 0.69
C GLY A 48 21.08 -5.48 1.47
N GLY A 49 20.90 -5.20 2.77
CA GLY A 49 21.99 -4.84 3.68
C GLY A 49 22.28 -3.34 3.84
N MET A 50 21.46 -2.46 3.26
CA MET A 50 21.43 -1.03 3.58
C MET A 50 20.86 -0.79 4.97
N GLU A 51 21.35 0.22 5.71
CA GLU A 51 20.71 0.64 6.96
C GLU A 51 19.47 1.51 6.71
N SER A 52 18.62 1.68 7.72
CA SER A 52 17.37 2.46 7.59
C SER A 52 17.59 3.92 7.20
N THR A 53 18.77 4.48 7.50
CA THR A 53 19.19 5.83 7.11
C THR A 53 19.52 5.87 5.61
N ASP A 54 20.33 4.92 5.13
CA ASP A 54 20.73 4.81 3.73
C ASP A 54 19.51 4.58 2.83
N ILE A 55 18.55 3.77 3.29
CA ILE A 55 17.28 3.50 2.60
C ILE A 55 16.48 4.80 2.39
N MET A 56 16.43 5.70 3.37
CA MET A 56 15.76 7.01 3.22
C MET A 56 16.45 7.88 2.16
N THR A 57 17.78 8.03 2.22
CA THR A 57 18.52 8.84 1.25
C THR A 57 18.44 8.25 -0.16
N PHE A 58 18.73 6.95 -0.32
CA PHE A 58 18.65 6.25 -1.60
C PHE A 58 17.27 6.38 -2.26
N THR A 59 16.20 6.25 -1.49
CA THR A 59 14.84 6.35 -2.06
C THR A 59 14.43 7.79 -2.35
N ALA A 60 14.89 8.79 -1.58
CA ALA A 60 14.69 10.19 -1.93
C ALA A 60 15.39 10.55 -3.25
N ASP A 61 16.68 10.21 -3.37
CA ASP A 61 17.50 10.47 -4.55
C ASP A 61 16.94 9.78 -5.80
N LEU A 62 16.55 8.51 -5.69
CA LEU A 62 15.96 7.74 -6.78
C LEU A 62 14.62 8.32 -7.26
N LEU A 63 13.74 8.71 -6.32
CA LEU A 63 12.44 9.30 -6.67
C LEU A 63 12.60 10.72 -7.24
N HIS A 64 13.60 11.49 -6.79
CA HIS A 64 13.95 12.78 -7.36
C HIS A 64 14.45 12.63 -8.81
N ALA A 65 15.42 11.74 -9.05
CA ALA A 65 15.92 11.43 -10.39
C ALA A 65 14.81 10.95 -11.35
N ILE A 66 13.86 10.14 -10.86
CA ILE A 66 12.69 9.68 -11.62
C ILE A 66 11.71 10.83 -11.93
N SER A 67 11.54 11.78 -11.02
CA SER A 67 10.65 12.94 -11.22
C SER A 67 11.16 13.90 -12.31
N GLY A 68 12.49 13.96 -12.49
CA GLY A 68 13.15 14.76 -13.53
C GLY A 68 13.15 16.26 -13.29
N ASP A 69 12.75 16.71 -12.09
CA ASP A 69 12.59 18.12 -11.73
C ASP A 69 13.75 18.57 -10.82
N ALA A 70 14.87 18.95 -11.44
CA ALA A 70 16.15 19.20 -10.75
C ALA A 70 16.17 20.47 -9.86
N ASP A 71 15.18 21.36 -9.99
CA ASP A 71 14.97 22.52 -9.11
C ASP A 71 13.91 22.25 -8.02
N ALA A 72 13.28 21.06 -8.01
CA ALA A 72 12.34 20.69 -6.95
C ALA A 72 13.06 20.51 -5.61
N SER A 73 12.39 20.90 -4.52
CA SER A 73 12.85 20.60 -3.16
C SER A 73 12.98 19.08 -2.96
N PRO A 74 13.95 18.61 -2.13
CA PRO A 74 14.14 17.19 -1.87
C PRO A 74 12.85 16.58 -1.32
N LEU A 75 12.44 15.43 -1.88
CA LEU A 75 11.11 14.88 -1.65
C LEU A 75 10.83 14.58 -0.19
N ALA A 76 9.64 14.95 0.27
CA ALA A 76 9.21 14.77 1.64
C ALA A 76 8.78 13.31 1.88
N LEU A 77 9.75 12.48 2.28
CA LEU A 77 9.49 11.11 2.69
C LEU A 77 8.94 11.08 4.12
N ASP A 78 7.72 10.56 4.29
CA ASP A 78 7.12 10.24 5.61
C ASP A 78 7.86 9.04 6.27
N GLY A 79 8.70 8.30 5.52
CA GLY A 79 9.52 7.18 5.99
C GLY A 79 9.71 6.08 4.94
N ALA A 80 10.83 5.34 4.97
CA ALA A 80 11.16 4.28 4.01
C ALA A 80 11.72 3.05 4.73
N TYR A 81 11.25 1.86 4.32
CA TYR A 81 11.46 0.61 5.06
C TYR A 81 11.74 -0.54 4.08
N GLN A 82 12.77 -1.34 4.33
CA GLN A 82 12.86 -2.66 3.68
C GLN A 82 11.74 -3.56 4.20
N VAL A 83 10.97 -4.15 3.29
CA VAL A 83 9.89 -5.06 3.60
C VAL A 83 10.23 -6.43 3.04
N ALA A 84 10.41 -7.39 3.95
CA ALA A 84 10.42 -8.81 3.61
C ALA A 84 9.00 -9.25 3.22
N LEU A 85 8.57 -8.86 2.01
CA LEU A 85 7.32 -9.29 1.40
C LEU A 85 7.36 -10.83 1.30
N ALA A 86 6.54 -11.48 2.12
CA ALA A 86 6.76 -12.87 2.48
C ALA A 86 6.76 -13.81 1.27
N GLN A 87 7.70 -14.76 1.29
CA GLN A 87 7.75 -15.92 0.40
C GLN A 87 7.89 -15.60 -1.11
N ARG A 88 9.01 -14.97 -1.47
CA ARG A 88 9.70 -15.29 -2.73
C ARG A 88 11.07 -15.91 -2.41
N CYS A 89 11.68 -16.56 -3.39
CA CYS A 89 12.79 -17.51 -3.17
C CYS A 89 14.00 -16.87 -2.48
N CYS A 90 14.89 -17.72 -1.93
CA CYS A 90 16.02 -17.34 -1.07
C CYS A 90 16.98 -16.29 -1.67
N ASP A 91 16.98 -16.10 -2.98
CA ASP A 91 17.83 -15.16 -3.72
C ASP A 91 17.10 -13.85 -4.10
N SER A 92 15.84 -13.66 -3.68
CA SER A 92 15.07 -12.45 -4.00
C SER A 92 15.52 -11.24 -3.17
N THR A 93 15.95 -10.18 -3.87
CA THR A 93 16.25 -8.88 -3.28
C THR A 93 15.02 -8.29 -2.55
N PRO A 94 15.20 -7.64 -1.39
CA PRO A 94 14.08 -7.09 -0.63
C PRO A 94 13.42 -5.93 -1.39
N ASP A 95 12.08 -5.89 -1.34
CA ASP A 95 11.30 -4.73 -1.77
C ASP A 95 11.42 -3.62 -0.71
N ILE A 96 11.53 -2.36 -1.14
CA ILE A 96 11.52 -1.20 -0.25
C ILE A 96 10.18 -0.47 -0.38
N LEU A 97 9.50 -0.30 0.76
CA LEU A 97 8.25 0.43 0.86
C LEU A 97 8.53 1.85 1.36
N THR A 98 8.40 2.82 0.47
CA THR A 98 8.69 4.24 0.71
C THR A 98 7.38 5.01 0.82
N ARG A 99 7.10 5.64 1.96
CA ARG A 99 5.94 6.55 2.09
C ARG A 99 6.36 7.97 1.70
N VAL A 100 5.70 8.50 0.67
CA VAL A 100 5.87 9.88 0.19
C VAL A 100 4.71 10.76 0.65
N HIS A 101 4.97 12.06 0.82
CA HIS A 101 3.91 13.02 1.10
C HIS A 101 2.87 13.07 -0.04
N PHE A 102 1.59 13.32 0.29
CA PHE A 102 0.49 13.03 -0.64
C PHE A 102 0.56 13.82 -1.95
N THR A 103 0.97 15.09 -1.83
CA THR A 103 1.15 16.04 -2.94
C THR A 103 2.10 15.54 -4.02
N GLU A 104 3.14 14.81 -3.63
CA GLU A 104 4.24 14.43 -4.52
C GLU A 104 3.96 13.13 -5.27
N LYS A 105 3.32 12.13 -4.63
CA LYS A 105 3.14 10.80 -5.24
C LYS A 105 2.52 10.84 -6.64
N LYS A 106 1.51 11.69 -6.85
CA LYS A 106 0.81 11.76 -8.14
C LYS A 106 1.75 12.25 -9.25
N ALA A 107 2.59 13.25 -8.97
CA ALA A 107 3.60 13.73 -9.90
C ALA A 107 4.65 12.66 -10.19
N ILE A 108 5.21 12.02 -9.16
CA ILE A 108 6.20 10.93 -9.31
C ILE A 108 5.66 9.81 -10.21
N LEU A 109 4.43 9.33 -9.98
CA LEU A 109 3.85 8.25 -10.77
C LEU A 109 3.50 8.67 -12.21
N GLN A 110 3.22 9.95 -12.45
CA GLN A 110 3.02 10.47 -13.81
C GLN A 110 4.36 10.62 -14.55
N ALA A 111 5.41 11.09 -13.87
CA ALA A 111 6.76 11.16 -14.42
C ALA A 111 7.32 9.76 -14.73
N PHE A 112 7.19 8.80 -13.82
CA PHE A 112 7.64 7.42 -14.04
C PHE A 112 6.96 6.77 -15.26
N ARG A 113 5.66 6.99 -15.47
CA ARG A 113 4.96 6.52 -16.67
C ARG A 113 5.51 7.18 -17.93
N LYS A 114 5.63 8.50 -17.93
CA LYS A 114 6.17 9.28 -19.07
C LYS A 114 7.61 8.88 -19.44
N ASN A 115 8.40 8.41 -18.47
CA ASN A 115 9.79 7.97 -18.66
C ASN A 115 9.92 6.45 -18.92
N ALA A 116 8.80 5.73 -19.10
CA ALA A 116 8.75 4.30 -19.37
C ALA A 116 8.13 3.94 -20.75
N ASP A 117 7.63 4.95 -21.47
CA ASP A 117 7.17 4.89 -22.88
C ASP A 117 8.27 5.43 -23.82
#